data_AF-A0A2V5YK20-F1
#
_entry.id   AF-A0A2V5YK20-F1
#
_cell.length_a   1.000
_cell.length_b   1.000
_cell.length_c   1.000
_cell.angle_alpha   90.00
_cell.angle_beta   90.00
_cell.angle_gamma   90.00
#
_symmetry.space_group_name_H-M   'P 1'
#
loop_
_entity.id
_entity.type
_entity.pdbx_description
1 polymer ?
#
loop_
_entity_poly.entity_id
_entity_poly.type
_entity_poly.pdbx_seq_one_letter_code
_entity_poly.pdbx_strand_id
1 'polypeptide(L)'
;MKDVAKLAAYFIATIVIGAILAPILFWSTQSLAAHGVFSFLARYDFETFFHRALLIAAVLLLWLLLRVSQVRCLADLDLAPNPRWGRDLFAGVAISVVPLLFCGVLLIALHVYAFRHSVAWPRFGKMLLASIAVPFIEEAFFRGIVLGVLLRTGRKYIAIF
;
A
#
# COMPACT_ATOMS: atom_id res chain seq x y z
N MET A 1 -5.38 -24.65 0.27
CA MET A 1 -3.91 -24.65 0.28
C MET A 1 -3.32 -24.14 -1.03
N LYS A 2 -3.78 -24.62 -2.21
CA LYS A 2 -3.23 -24.21 -3.51
C LYS A 2 -3.28 -22.69 -3.79
N ASP A 3 -4.36 -21.98 -3.43
CA ASP A 3 -4.45 -20.54 -3.75
C ASP A 3 -3.78 -19.62 -2.73
N VAL A 4 -3.72 -20.01 -1.44
CA VAL A 4 -2.86 -19.33 -0.46
C VAL A 4 -1.39 -19.47 -0.87
N ALA A 5 -1.00 -20.66 -1.37
CA ALA A 5 0.32 -20.86 -1.93
C ALA A 5 0.57 -20.00 -3.18
N LYS A 6 -0.45 -19.77 -4.02
CA LYS A 6 -0.34 -18.83 -5.15
C LYS A 6 -0.17 -17.38 -4.69
N LEU A 7 -0.89 -16.95 -3.65
CA LEU A 7 -0.76 -15.61 -3.09
C LEU A 7 0.63 -15.43 -2.43
N ALA A 8 1.08 -16.42 -1.67
CA ALA A 8 2.42 -16.42 -1.09
C ALA A 8 3.50 -16.43 -2.19
N ALA A 9 3.34 -17.26 -3.21
CA ALA A 9 4.24 -17.30 -4.37
C ALA A 9 4.24 -15.96 -5.12
N TYR A 10 3.09 -15.29 -5.22
CA TYR A 10 2.98 -13.94 -5.76
C TYR A 10 3.83 -12.96 -4.95
N PHE A 11 3.70 -12.93 -3.62
CA PHE A 11 4.50 -12.02 -2.77
C PHE A 11 6.00 -12.31 -2.88
N ILE A 12 6.37 -13.59 -2.85
CA ILE A 12 7.77 -14.00 -3.02
C ILE A 12 8.28 -13.57 -4.39
N ALA A 13 7.51 -13.81 -5.46
CA ALA A 13 7.87 -13.42 -6.81
C ALA A 13 8.00 -11.89 -6.95
N THR A 14 7.13 -11.10 -6.31
CA THR A 14 7.25 -9.63 -6.27
C THR A 14 8.57 -9.20 -5.64
N ILE A 15 8.97 -9.82 -4.53
CA ILE A 15 10.25 -9.51 -3.87
C ILE A 15 11.43 -9.90 -4.76
N VAL A 16 11.41 -11.11 -5.34
CA VAL A 16 12.48 -11.61 -6.21
C VAL A 16 12.63 -10.75 -7.46
N ILE A 17 11.52 -10.43 -8.14
CA ILE A 17 11.53 -9.59 -9.34
C ILE A 17 11.96 -8.17 -8.99
N GLY A 18 11.48 -7.60 -7.89
CA GLY A 18 11.93 -6.28 -7.42
C GLY A 18 13.43 -6.26 -7.12
N ALA A 19 13.96 -7.31 -6.48
CA ALA A 19 15.37 -7.44 -6.17
C ALA A 19 16.25 -7.58 -7.42
N ILE A 20 15.76 -8.24 -8.48
CA ILE A 20 16.46 -8.34 -9.77
C ILE A 20 16.37 -7.02 -10.55
N LEU A 21 15.22 -6.35 -10.51
CA LEU A 21 14.97 -5.13 -11.25
C LEU A 21 15.70 -3.91 -10.65
N ALA A 22 15.87 -3.87 -9.32
CA ALA A 22 16.54 -2.78 -8.61
C ALA A 22 17.98 -2.48 -9.10
N PRO A 23 18.90 -3.46 -9.20
CA PRO A 23 20.26 -3.21 -9.71
C PRO A 23 20.27 -2.78 -11.18
N ILE A 24 19.37 -3.32 -12.01
CA ILE A 24 19.26 -2.93 -13.43
C ILE A 24 18.82 -1.47 -13.55
N LEU A 25 17.82 -1.05 -12.77
CA LEU A 25 17.36 0.34 -12.71
C LEU A 25 18.44 1.28 -12.16
N PHE A 26 19.15 0.87 -11.12
CA PHE A 26 20.20 1.68 -10.52
C PHE A 26 21.37 1.91 -11.48
N TRP A 27 21.91 0.85 -12.09
CA TRP A 27 23.04 0.97 -13.01
C TRP A 27 22.68 1.67 -14.33
N SER A 28 21.49 1.44 -14.88
CA SER A 28 21.03 2.16 -16.07
C SER A 28 20.91 3.66 -15.79
N THR A 29 20.38 4.02 -14.62
CA THR A 29 20.25 5.42 -14.20
C THR A 29 21.62 6.07 -13.95
N GLN A 30 22.53 5.37 -13.27
CA GLN A 30 23.88 5.88 -13.01
C GLN A 30 24.69 6.03 -14.30
N SER A 31 24.53 5.11 -15.24
CA SER A 31 25.13 5.20 -16.58
C SER A 31 24.58 6.39 -17.36
N LEU A 32 23.26 6.59 -17.39
CA LEU A 32 22.65 7.77 -18.05
C LEU A 32 23.06 9.09 -17.41
N ALA A 33 23.15 9.13 -16.08
CA ALA A 33 23.61 10.31 -15.35
C ALA A 33 25.07 10.66 -15.69
N ALA A 34 25.93 9.67 -15.93
CA ALA A 34 27.30 9.89 -16.39
C ALA A 34 27.36 10.51 -17.80
N HIS A 35 26.34 10.28 -18.63
CA HIS A 35 26.19 10.89 -19.96
C HIS A 35 25.47 12.25 -19.93
N GLY A 36 25.22 12.81 -18.73
CA GLY A 36 24.55 14.10 -18.55
C GLY A 36 23.02 14.06 -18.66
N VAL A 37 22.44 12.87 -18.88
CA VAL A 37 20.99 12.68 -19.00
C VAL A 37 20.42 12.30 -17.63
N PHE A 38 19.47 13.08 -17.11
CA PHE A 38 18.84 12.87 -15.79
C PHE A 38 19.82 12.87 -14.59
N SER A 39 20.79 13.78 -14.55
CA SER A 39 21.74 13.95 -13.44
C SER A 39 21.09 14.15 -12.05
N PHE A 40 19.81 14.58 -11.99
CA PHE A 40 19.04 14.67 -10.76
C PHE A 40 18.80 13.31 -10.09
N LEU A 41 18.74 12.21 -10.85
CA LEU A 41 18.47 10.88 -10.30
C LEU A 41 19.70 10.28 -9.59
N ALA A 42 20.91 10.76 -9.88
CA ALA A 42 22.14 10.32 -9.23
C ALA A 42 22.23 10.73 -7.74
N ARG A 43 21.32 11.59 -7.28
CA ARG A 43 21.24 12.01 -5.86
C ARG A 43 20.49 11.02 -4.97
N TYR A 44 19.85 9.99 -5.54
CA TYR A 44 19.07 9.02 -4.78
C TYR A 44 19.87 7.76 -4.51
N ASP A 45 19.80 7.26 -3.28
CA ASP A 45 20.44 6.01 -2.88
C ASP A 45 19.74 4.79 -3.48
N PHE A 46 20.49 3.68 -3.55
CA PHE A 46 20.00 2.38 -4.02
C PHE A 46 18.70 1.96 -3.34
N GLU A 47 18.53 2.27 -2.06
CA GLU A 47 17.31 1.96 -1.30
C GLU A 47 16.04 2.55 -1.94
N THR A 48 16.13 3.77 -2.49
CA THR A 48 15.00 4.40 -3.16
C THR A 48 14.63 3.65 -4.45
N PHE A 49 15.63 3.17 -5.18
CA PHE A 49 15.41 2.36 -6.38
C PHE A 49 14.84 0.99 -6.04
N PHE A 50 15.30 0.35 -4.95
CA PHE A 50 14.76 -0.92 -4.48
C PHE A 50 13.27 -0.82 -4.12
N HIS A 51 12.87 0.19 -3.34
CA HIS A 51 11.46 0.42 -3.01
C HIS A 51 10.60 0.64 -4.26
N ARG A 52 11.07 1.45 -5.21
CA ARG A 52 10.33 1.69 -6.47
C ARG A 52 10.27 0.45 -7.35
N ALA A 53 11.35 -0.33 -7.41
CA ALA A 53 11.39 -1.59 -8.16
C ALA A 53 10.42 -2.61 -7.56
N LEU A 54 10.31 -2.70 -6.23
CA LEU A 54 9.31 -3.51 -5.56
C LEU A 54 7.88 -3.07 -5.90
N LEU A 55 7.60 -1.76 -5.90
CA LEU A 55 6.28 -1.25 -6.29
C LEU A 55 5.96 -1.54 -7.76
N ILE A 56 6.92 -1.37 -8.67
CA ILE A 56 6.74 -1.71 -10.10
C ILE A 56 6.47 -3.21 -10.25
N ALA A 57 7.26 -4.05 -9.60
CA ALA A 57 7.09 -5.48 -9.60
C ALA A 57 5.71 -5.87 -9.05
N ALA A 58 5.28 -5.25 -7.95
CA ALA A 58 3.96 -5.48 -7.34
C ALA A 58 2.84 -5.15 -8.33
N VAL A 59 2.89 -3.97 -8.96
CA VAL A 59 1.88 -3.52 -9.94
C VAL A 59 1.85 -4.44 -11.17
N LEU A 60 3.01 -4.81 -11.71
CA LEU A 60 3.09 -5.69 -12.89
C LEU A 60 2.54 -7.09 -12.59
N LEU A 61 2.93 -7.67 -11.46
CA LEU A 61 2.42 -8.97 -11.05
C LEU A 61 0.94 -8.90 -10.71
N LEU A 62 0.48 -7.81 -10.09
CA LEU A 62 -0.94 -7.61 -9.76
C LEU A 62 -1.77 -7.56 -11.04
N TRP A 63 -1.31 -6.78 -12.00
CA TRP A 63 -1.91 -6.69 -13.32
C TRP A 63 -1.96 -8.06 -14.01
N LEU A 64 -0.85 -8.81 -13.97
CA LEU A 64 -0.78 -10.15 -14.54
C LEU A 64 -1.75 -11.12 -13.84
N LEU A 65 -1.82 -11.08 -12.51
CA LEU A 65 -2.73 -11.90 -11.71
C LEU A 65 -4.19 -11.59 -12.07
N LEU A 66 -4.57 -10.31 -12.12
CA LEU A 66 -5.92 -9.88 -12.51
C LEU A 66 -6.28 -10.34 -13.93
N ARG A 67 -5.33 -10.22 -14.87
CA ARG A 67 -5.51 -10.65 -16.27
C ARG A 67 -5.67 -12.17 -16.37
N VAL A 68 -4.87 -12.95 -15.65
CA VAL A 68 -4.92 -14.43 -15.65
C VAL A 68 -6.19 -14.93 -14.96
N SER A 69 -6.63 -14.27 -13.89
CA SER A 69 -7.85 -14.62 -13.15
C SER A 69 -9.16 -14.19 -13.84
N GLN A 70 -9.09 -13.60 -15.04
CA GLN A 70 -10.25 -13.13 -15.85
C GLN A 70 -11.24 -12.29 -15.03
N VAL A 71 -10.75 -11.54 -14.05
CA VAL A 71 -11.58 -10.64 -13.25
C VAL A 71 -11.79 -9.38 -14.08
N ARG A 72 -12.95 -9.28 -14.74
CA ARG A 72 -13.24 -8.21 -15.69
C ARG A 72 -13.94 -7.00 -15.06
N CYS A 73 -14.46 -7.14 -13.85
CA CYS A 73 -15.22 -6.08 -13.17
C CYS A 73 -14.94 -6.03 -11.66
N LEU A 74 -14.96 -4.85 -11.05
CA LEU A 74 -14.91 -4.68 -9.58
C LEU A 74 -16.08 -5.38 -8.86
N ALA A 75 -17.20 -5.58 -9.57
CA ALA A 75 -18.36 -6.34 -9.08
C ALA A 75 -18.05 -7.84 -8.89
N ASP A 76 -17.09 -8.39 -9.65
CA ASP A 76 -16.63 -9.78 -9.50
C ASP A 76 -15.78 -10.01 -8.24
N LEU A 77 -15.31 -8.92 -7.62
CA LEU A 77 -14.47 -8.88 -6.43
C LEU A 77 -15.28 -8.55 -5.15
N ASP A 78 -16.61 -8.58 -5.23
CA ASP A 78 -17.52 -8.26 -4.12
C ASP A 78 -17.35 -6.84 -3.54
N LEU A 79 -16.80 -5.90 -4.33
CA LEU A 79 -16.85 -4.47 -4.02
C LEU A 79 -18.26 -3.92 -4.29
N ALA A 80 -19.20 -4.29 -3.42
CA ALA A 80 -20.53 -3.70 -3.43
C ALA A 80 -20.51 -2.35 -2.67
N PRO A 81 -21.19 -1.31 -3.19
CA PRO A 81 -21.33 -0.05 -2.47
C PRO A 81 -22.04 -0.28 -1.13
N ASN A 82 -21.40 0.14 -0.05
CA ASN A 82 -21.95 -0.02 1.29
C ASN A 82 -23.16 0.93 1.49
N PRO A 83 -24.38 0.41 1.73
CA PRO A 83 -25.55 1.25 1.96
C PRO A 83 -25.44 2.11 3.23
N ARG A 84 -24.52 1.78 4.15
CA ARG A 84 -24.30 2.51 5.42
C ARG A 84 -22.93 3.19 5.50
N TRP A 85 -22.34 3.50 4.34
CA TRP A 85 -20.97 4.03 4.23
C TRP A 85 -20.67 5.21 5.17
N GLY A 86 -21.59 6.18 5.31
CA GLY A 86 -21.37 7.36 6.13
C GLY A 86 -21.28 7.05 7.63
N ARG A 87 -22.11 6.12 8.12
CA ARG A 87 -22.07 5.69 9.52
C ARG A 87 -20.81 4.90 9.81
N ASP A 88 -20.42 4.01 8.91
CA ASP A 88 -19.24 3.16 9.10
C ASP A 88 -17.95 3.98 8.98
N LEU A 89 -17.94 5.01 8.11
CA LEU A 89 -16.86 6.00 8.05
C LEU A 89 -16.76 6.80 9.36
N PHE A 90 -17.88 7.32 9.87
CA PHE A 90 -17.89 8.07 11.13
C PHE A 90 -17.47 7.19 12.31
N ALA A 91 -17.95 5.95 12.36
CA ALA A 91 -17.53 4.99 13.38
C ALA A 91 -16.03 4.72 13.30
N GLY A 92 -15.47 4.51 12.10
CA GLY A 92 -14.02 4.35 11.90
C GLY A 92 -13.22 5.57 12.33
N VAL A 93 -13.69 6.78 12.03
CA VAL A 93 -13.08 8.03 12.50
C VAL A 93 -13.14 8.12 14.02
N ALA A 94 -14.29 7.85 14.64
CA ALA A 94 -14.41 7.88 16.09
C ALA A 94 -13.50 6.84 16.77
N ILE A 95 -13.48 5.61 16.27
CA ILE A 95 -12.67 4.50 16.81
C ILE A 95 -11.18 4.78 16.66
N SER A 96 -10.74 5.48 15.62
CA SER A 96 -9.32 5.81 15.42
C SER A 96 -8.89 7.07 16.17
N VAL A 97 -9.69 8.14 16.11
CA VAL A 97 -9.34 9.45 16.68
C VAL A 97 -9.42 9.42 18.21
N VAL A 98 -10.43 8.77 18.81
CA VAL A 98 -10.63 8.82 20.26
C VAL A 98 -9.45 8.20 21.03
N PRO A 99 -8.98 6.98 20.72
CA PRO A 99 -7.81 6.40 21.40
C PRO A 99 -6.54 7.19 21.14
N LEU A 100 -6.37 7.71 19.92
CA LEU A 100 -5.19 8.48 19.54
C LEU A 100 -5.10 9.80 20.31
N LEU A 101 -6.22 10.51 20.44
CA LEU A 101 -6.32 11.72 21.26
C LEU A 101 -6.12 11.41 22.74
N PHE A 102 -6.73 10.33 23.24
CA PHE A 102 -6.56 9.90 24.63
C PHE A 102 -5.07 9.62 24.94
N CYS A 103 -4.38 8.88 24.06
CA CYS A 103 -2.96 8.61 24.19
C CYS A 103 -2.12 9.90 24.11
N GLY A 104 -2.47 10.81 23.19
CA GLY A 104 -1.83 12.13 23.08
C GLY A 104 -1.96 12.96 24.36
N VAL A 105 -3.15 13.03 24.95
CA VAL A 105 -3.39 13.74 26.22
C VAL A 105 -2.61 13.11 27.36
N LEU A 106 -2.59 11.77 27.46
CA LEU A 106 -1.84 11.06 28.50
C LEU A 106 -0.34 11.35 28.40
N LEU A 107 0.21 11.34 27.19
CA LEU A 107 1.62 11.63 26.92
C LEU A 107 2.02 13.07 27.26
N ILE A 108 1.12 14.03 27.03
CA ILE A 108 1.31 15.43 27.43
C ILE A 108 1.24 15.56 28.96
N ALA A 109 0.27 14.89 29.60
CA ALA A 109 0.12 14.90 31.06
C ALA A 109 1.35 14.32 31.77
N LEU A 110 1.96 13.27 31.20
CA LEU A 110 3.21 12.67 31.68
C LEU A 110 4.47 13.49 31.35
N HIS A 111 4.33 14.69 30.76
CA HIS A 111 5.42 15.59 30.37
C HIS A 111 6.45 14.95 29.40
N VAL A 112 6.07 13.88 28.70
CA VAL A 112 6.92 13.23 27.68
C VAL A 112 6.92 14.02 26.38
N TYR A 113 5.80 14.68 26.07
CA TYR A 113 5.64 15.50 24.86
C TYR A 113 5.19 16.92 25.19
N ALA A 114 5.73 17.89 24.44
CA ALA A 114 5.34 19.29 24.47
C ALA A 114 4.74 19.72 23.13
N PHE A 115 3.89 20.74 23.15
CA PHE A 115 3.28 21.28 21.93
C PHE A 115 4.34 21.88 21.00
N ARG A 116 4.41 21.36 19.78
CA ARG A 116 5.30 21.86 18.74
C ARG A 116 4.57 22.87 17.87
N HIS A 117 4.99 24.13 17.91
CA HIS A 117 4.34 25.23 17.17
C HIS A 117 4.75 25.34 15.69
N SER A 118 5.70 24.53 15.22
CA SER A 118 6.19 24.55 13.84
C SER A 118 5.44 23.53 12.97
N VAL A 119 4.43 23.98 12.24
CA VAL A 119 3.67 23.15 11.29
C VAL A 119 4.36 23.18 9.93
N ALA A 120 4.91 22.04 9.51
CA ALA A 120 5.49 21.88 8.18
C ALA A 120 4.39 21.60 7.15
N TRP A 121 3.70 22.66 6.69
CA TRP A 121 2.61 22.60 5.70
C TRP A 121 2.87 21.70 4.46
N PRO A 122 4.08 21.69 3.85
CA PRO A 122 4.32 20.82 2.69
C PRO A 122 4.32 19.32 3.04
N ARG A 123 4.78 18.97 4.25
CA ARG A 123 4.74 17.58 4.73
C ARG A 123 3.33 17.17 5.12
N PHE A 124 2.57 18.10 5.71
CA PHE A 124 1.17 17.88 6.04
C PHE A 124 0.34 17.56 4.79
N GLY A 125 0.51 18.32 3.70
CA GLY A 125 -0.18 18.04 2.43
C GLY A 125 0.14 16.65 1.86
N LYS A 126 1.42 16.24 1.89
CA LYS A 126 1.82 14.88 1.48
C LYS A 126 1.18 13.80 2.38
N MET A 127 1.16 14.04 3.69
CA MET A 127 0.57 13.12 4.65
C MET A 127 -0.94 12.96 4.43
N LEU A 128 -1.66 14.06 4.20
CA LEU A 128 -3.10 14.06 3.95
C LEU A 128 -3.43 13.32 2.65
N LEU A 129 -2.68 13.57 1.58
CA LEU A 129 -2.88 12.86 0.32
C LEU A 129 -2.62 11.35 0.50
N ALA A 130 -1.55 10.99 1.21
CA ALA A 130 -1.24 9.58 1.49
C ALA A 130 -2.33 8.92 2.36
N SER A 131 -2.84 9.61 3.38
CA SER A 131 -3.88 9.07 4.27
C SER A 131 -5.23 8.87 3.59
N ILE A 132 -5.45 9.49 2.41
CA ILE A 132 -6.62 9.22 1.58
C ILE A 132 -6.28 8.12 0.58
N ALA A 133 -5.22 8.30 -0.21
CA ALA A 133 -4.91 7.40 -1.32
C ALA A 133 -4.54 5.98 -0.85
N VAL A 134 -3.77 5.85 0.22
CA VAL A 134 -3.30 4.55 0.71
C VAL A 134 -4.47 3.66 1.14
N PRO A 135 -5.41 4.09 2.01
CA PRO A 135 -6.58 3.27 2.35
C PRO A 135 -7.43 2.84 1.16
N PHE A 136 -7.58 3.67 0.12
CA PHE A 136 -8.28 3.26 -1.10
C PHE A 136 -7.56 2.14 -1.84
N ILE A 137 -6.23 2.23 -1.95
CA ILE A 137 -5.40 1.19 -2.58
C ILE A 137 -5.47 -0.09 -1.74
N GLU A 138 -5.32 0.02 -0.43
CA GLU A 138 -5.38 -1.10 0.50
C GLU A 138 -6.74 -1.79 0.48
N GLU A 139 -7.85 -1.06 0.52
CA GLU A 139 -9.19 -1.64 0.44
C GLU A 139 -9.41 -2.36 -0.90
N ALA A 140 -8.99 -1.76 -2.01
CA ALA A 140 -9.07 -2.40 -3.32
C ALA A 140 -8.21 -3.66 -3.41
N PHE A 141 -7.01 -3.63 -2.84
CA PHE A 141 -6.08 -4.76 -2.85
C PHE A 141 -6.52 -5.89 -1.91
N PHE A 142 -6.75 -5.60 -0.63
CA PHE A 142 -7.08 -6.60 0.38
C PHE A 142 -8.51 -7.11 0.21
N ARG A 143 -9.50 -6.21 0.17
CA ARG A 143 -10.90 -6.63 0.11
C ARG A 143 -11.31 -7.03 -1.29
N GLY A 144 -10.81 -6.34 -2.32
CA GLY A 144 -11.06 -6.76 -3.69
C GLY A 144 -10.30 -8.03 -4.02
N ILE A 145 -8.98 -7.90 -4.15
CA ILE A 145 -8.18 -8.93 -4.81
C ILE A 145 -7.92 -10.11 -3.88
N VAL A 146 -7.41 -9.87 -2.67
CA VAL A 146 -7.05 -10.96 -1.75
C VAL A 146 -8.29 -11.71 -1.27
N LEU A 147 -9.26 -10.98 -0.71
CA LEU A 147 -10.49 -11.57 -0.18
C LEU A 147 -11.39 -12.14 -1.30
N GLY A 148 -11.53 -11.45 -2.44
CA GLY A 148 -12.30 -11.95 -3.58
C GLY A 148 -11.75 -13.27 -4.14
N VAL A 149 -10.41 -13.40 -4.23
CA VAL A 149 -9.76 -14.67 -4.61
C VAL A 149 -9.99 -15.74 -3.55
N LEU A 150 -9.89 -15.42 -2.26
CA LEU A 150 -10.13 -16.37 -1.16
C LEU A 150 -11.58 -16.88 -1.11
N LEU A 151 -12.55 -15.99 -1.33
CA LEU A 151 -13.99 -16.32 -1.30
C LEU A 151 -14.42 -17.17 -2.51
N ARG A 152 -13.88 -16.91 -3.70
CA ARG A 152 -14.13 -17.74 -4.89
C ARG A 152 -13.70 -19.20 -4.71
N THR A 153 -12.73 -19.47 -3.83
CA THR A 153 -12.24 -20.82 -3.53
C THR A 153 -13.04 -21.55 -2.44
N GLY A 154 -14.17 -20.98 -1.97
CA GLY A 154 -15.19 -21.74 -1.23
C GLY A 154 -14.91 -21.99 0.26
N ARG A 155 -14.06 -21.22 0.93
CA ARG A 155 -13.90 -21.28 2.40
C ARG A 155 -14.28 -19.97 3.07
N LYS A 156 -15.58 -19.75 3.20
CA LYS A 156 -16.20 -18.58 3.85
C LYS A 156 -15.78 -18.38 5.32
N TYR A 157 -15.27 -19.43 6.00
CA TYR A 157 -14.97 -19.39 7.44
C TYR A 157 -13.49 -19.18 7.80
N ILE A 158 -12.55 -19.26 6.86
CA ILE A 158 -11.12 -18.97 7.12
C ILE A 158 -10.79 -17.50 6.79
N ALA A 159 -11.67 -16.79 6.07
CA ALA A 159 -11.42 -15.41 5.65
C ALA A 159 -11.71 -14.35 6.73
N ILE A 160 -12.22 -14.75 7.89
CA ILE A 160 -12.67 -13.85 8.97
C ILE A 160 -11.82 -14.04 10.26
N PHE A 161 -10.93 -15.04 10.30
CA PHE A 161 -10.11 -15.39 11.47
C PHE A 161 -8.62 -15.31 11.17
#